data_AF-A0A9W4T6A6-F1
#
_entry.id   AF-A0A9W4T6A6-F1
#
_cell.length_a   1.000
_cell.length_b   1.000
_cell.length_c   1.000
_cell.angle_alpha   90.00
_cell.angle_beta   90.00
_cell.angle_gamma   90.00
#
_symmetry.space_group_name_H-M   'P 1'
#
loop_
_entity.id
_entity.type
_entity.pdbx_description
1 polymer ?
#
loop_
_entity_poly.entity_id
_entity_poly.type
_entity_poly.pdbx_seq_one_letter_code
_entity_poly.pdbx_strand_id
1 'polypeptide(L)'
;DLESLALNFQYDDILKTNEQIRPIWILLVDGRPDKNPRYLKNIMVYCQLFKKFDLDYLSVRTHIPGKLAGITLPIDHFGKHLDLQGNVTNLELASQNF
;
A
#
# COMPACT_ATOMS: atom_id res chain seq x y z
N ASP A 1 20.14 -9.93 10.04
CA ASP A 1 19.42 -8.64 10.17
C ASP A 1 18.70 -8.34 8.84
N LEU A 2 18.08 -7.15 8.70
CA LEU A 2 17.34 -6.80 7.49
C LEU A 2 18.25 -6.68 6.25
N GLU A 3 19.50 -6.22 6.42
CA GLU A 3 20.48 -6.17 5.33
C GLU A 3 20.87 -7.58 4.88
N SER A 4 21.06 -8.51 5.81
CA SER A 4 21.39 -9.90 5.44
C SER A 4 20.26 -10.59 4.66
N LEU A 5 19.00 -10.23 4.93
CA LEU A 5 17.83 -10.71 4.18
C LEU A 5 17.78 -10.07 2.78
N ALA A 6 18.00 -8.77 2.69
CA ALA A 6 18.02 -8.00 1.45
C ALA A 6 19.15 -8.41 0.47
N LEU A 7 20.27 -8.89 0.99
CA LEU A 7 21.43 -9.35 0.21
C LEU A 7 21.38 -10.83 -0.17
N ASN A 8 20.40 -11.59 0.35
CA ASN A 8 20.30 -13.02 0.09
C ASN A 8 19.49 -13.30 -1.18
N PHE A 9 20.19 -13.80 -2.20
CA PHE A 9 19.65 -14.11 -3.54
C PHE A 9 18.48 -15.10 -3.53
N GLN A 10 18.34 -15.93 -2.50
CA GLN A 10 17.19 -16.83 -2.35
C GLN A 10 15.86 -16.09 -2.28
N TYR A 11 15.88 -14.83 -1.81
CA TYR A 11 14.70 -14.01 -1.63
C TYR A 11 14.57 -12.91 -2.69
N ASP A 12 15.43 -12.89 -3.72
CA ASP A 12 15.41 -11.84 -4.74
C ASP A 12 14.07 -11.75 -5.45
N ASP A 13 13.47 -12.90 -5.83
CA ASP A 13 12.16 -12.95 -6.47
C ASP A 13 11.00 -12.42 -5.59
N ILE A 14 11.23 -12.34 -4.27
CA ILE A 14 10.23 -11.91 -3.27
C ILE A 14 10.50 -10.46 -2.81
N LEU A 15 11.78 -10.07 -2.70
CA LEU A 15 12.20 -8.78 -2.13
C LEU A 15 12.56 -7.75 -3.19
N LYS A 16 12.80 -8.17 -4.44
CA LYS A 16 13.23 -7.30 -5.53
C LYS A 16 12.32 -7.43 -6.74
N THR A 17 12.00 -6.30 -7.34
CA THR A 17 11.30 -6.24 -8.62
C THR A 17 12.10 -5.36 -9.56
N ASN A 18 12.53 -5.90 -10.70
CA ASN A 18 13.53 -5.31 -11.61
C ASN A 18 14.88 -5.05 -10.90
N GLU A 19 15.37 -6.04 -10.15
CA GLU A 19 16.67 -6.01 -9.44
C GLU A 19 16.80 -4.95 -8.33
N GLN A 20 15.74 -4.18 -8.07
CA GLN A 20 15.70 -3.18 -7.01
C GLN A 20 14.87 -3.69 -5.83
N ILE A 21 15.41 -3.54 -4.62
CA ILE A 21 14.63 -3.74 -3.40
C ILE A 21 13.55 -2.69 -3.37
N ARG A 22 12.30 -3.14 -3.45
CA ARG A 22 11.17 -2.22 -3.52
C ARG A 22 10.71 -1.88 -2.10
N PRO A 23 10.46 -0.60 -1.79
CA PRO A 23 10.06 -0.20 -0.45
C PRO A 23 8.68 -0.76 -0.09
N ILE A 24 8.59 -1.41 1.07
CA ILE A 24 7.36 -1.91 1.69
C ILE A 24 7.03 -1.01 2.88
N TRP A 25 5.83 -0.42 2.89
CA TRP A 25 5.39 0.42 4.00
C TRP A 25 4.22 -0.22 4.76
N ILE A 26 4.38 -0.35 6.07
CA ILE A 26 3.31 -0.75 7.00
C ILE A 26 3.12 0.39 7.99
N LEU A 27 2.02 1.12 7.84
CA LEU A 27 1.66 2.24 8.70
C LEU A 27 0.64 1.79 9.73
N LEU A 28 1.00 1.86 11.01
CA LEU A 28 0.09 1.67 12.13
C LEU A 28 -0.25 3.04 12.71
N VAL A 29 -1.50 3.46 12.55
CA VAL A 29 -1.97 4.79 12.96
C VAL A 29 -2.98 4.65 14.09
N ASP A 30 -2.85 5.47 15.13
CA ASP A 30 -3.86 5.49 16.19
C ASP A 30 -5.12 6.22 15.70
N GLY A 31 -6.26 5.55 15.87
CA GLY A 31 -7.49 5.87 15.14
C GLY A 31 -8.49 6.68 15.91
N ARG A 32 -8.59 7.96 15.57
CA ARG A 32 -9.88 8.66 15.72
C ARG A 32 -10.83 8.21 14.61
N PRO A 33 -12.16 8.24 14.80
CA PRO A 33 -13.13 7.75 13.81
C PRO A 33 -12.98 8.37 12.41
N ASP A 34 -12.43 9.58 12.31
CA ASP A 34 -12.17 10.32 11.06
C ASP A 34 -10.90 9.87 10.32
N LYS A 35 -10.02 9.11 10.99
CA LYS A 35 -8.77 8.54 10.44
C LYS A 35 -8.93 7.12 9.91
N ASN A 36 -10.16 6.62 9.76
CA ASN A 36 -10.39 5.31 9.15
C ASN A 36 -9.76 5.26 7.74
N PRO A 37 -8.83 4.34 7.49
CA PRO A 37 -8.12 4.28 6.20
C PRO A 37 -9.03 3.91 5.04
N ARG A 38 -10.24 3.41 5.30
CA ARG A 38 -11.25 3.08 4.29
C ARG A 38 -12.07 4.28 3.79
N TYR A 39 -11.86 5.48 4.35
CA TYR A 39 -12.50 6.65 3.77
C TYR A 39 -11.84 7.03 2.44
N LEU A 40 -12.66 7.35 1.44
CA LEU A 40 -12.21 7.67 0.08
C LEU A 40 -11.11 8.75 0.06
N LYS A 41 -11.25 9.80 0.90
CA LYS A 41 -10.23 10.86 1.04
C LYS A 41 -8.86 10.31 1.47
N ASN A 42 -8.83 9.31 2.35
CA ASN A 42 -7.60 8.72 2.87
C ASN A 42 -7.03 7.73 1.86
N ILE A 43 -7.89 6.90 1.24
CA ILE A 43 -7.54 6.01 0.13
C ILE A 43 -6.80 6.76 -0.97
N MET A 44 -7.33 7.90 -1.43
CA MET A 44 -6.69 8.70 -2.47
C MET A 44 -5.29 9.16 -2.07
N VAL A 45 -5.10 9.61 -0.83
CA VAL A 45 -3.78 9.99 -0.31
C VAL A 45 -2.83 8.79 -0.30
N TYR A 46 -3.29 7.61 0.11
CA TYR A 46 -2.45 6.41 0.13
C TYR A 46 -2.08 5.94 -1.27
N CYS A 47 -2.98 6.03 -2.25
CA CYS A 47 -2.65 5.76 -3.65
C CYS A 47 -1.62 6.75 -4.20
N GLN A 48 -1.71 8.04 -3.84
CA GLN A 48 -0.70 9.04 -4.22
C GLN A 48 0.67 8.73 -3.61
N LEU A 49 0.72 8.35 -2.32
CA LEU A 49 1.96 7.97 -1.65
C LEU A 49 2.56 6.70 -2.28
N PHE A 50 1.72 5.69 -2.53
CA PHE A 50 2.12 4.43 -3.17
C PHE A 50 2.86 4.68 -4.49
N LYS A 51 2.32 5.54 -5.34
CA LYS A 51 2.97 5.93 -6.60
C LYS A 51 4.17 6.82 -6.43
N LYS A 52 4.07 7.87 -5.59
CA LYS A 52 5.14 8.86 -5.41
C LYS A 52 6.44 8.21 -4.95
N PHE A 53 6.34 7.18 -4.13
CA PHE A 53 7.48 6.46 -3.58
C PHE A 53 7.78 5.14 -4.31
N ASP A 54 7.08 4.84 -5.40
CA ASP A 54 7.21 3.60 -6.17
C ASP A 54 7.21 2.35 -5.27
N LEU A 55 6.23 2.29 -4.36
CA LEU A 55 6.09 1.21 -3.40
C LEU A 55 5.59 -0.06 -4.08
N ASP A 56 6.07 -1.23 -3.65
CA ASP A 56 5.48 -2.52 -4.07
C ASP A 56 4.29 -2.92 -3.19
N TYR A 57 4.29 -2.42 -1.95
CA TYR A 57 3.26 -2.74 -0.98
C TYR A 57 3.07 -1.62 0.04
N LEU A 58 1.82 -1.21 0.23
CA LEU A 58 1.41 -0.32 1.32
C LEU A 58 0.26 -0.95 2.11
N SER A 59 0.47 -1.16 3.41
CA SER A 59 -0.61 -1.50 4.34
C SER A 59 -0.78 -0.38 5.34
N VAL A 60 -1.98 0.19 5.41
CA VAL A 60 -2.33 1.16 6.44
C VAL A 60 -3.36 0.53 7.36
N ARG A 61 -3.04 0.45 8.65
CA ARG A 61 -3.94 -0.07 9.66
C ARG A 61 -4.13 0.96 10.74
N THR A 62 -5.37 1.02 11.21
CA THR A 62 -5.78 1.95 12.23
C THR A 62 -6.51 1.20 13.33
N HIS A 63 -6.05 1.42 14.55
CA HIS A 63 -6.73 0.93 15.73
C HIS A 63 -7.83 1.92 16.10
N ILE A 64 -9.09 1.51 15.91
CA ILE A 64 -10.26 2.23 16.41
C ILE A 64 -10.73 1.45 17.65
N PRO A 65 -11.18 2.09 18.73
CA PRO A 65 -11.69 1.37 19.91
C PRO A 65 -12.71 0.29 19.51
N GLY A 66 -12.39 -0.98 19.78
CA GLY A 66 -13.23 -2.13 19.45
C GLY A 66 -13.20 -2.59 17.97
N LYS A 67 -12.39 -1.97 17.09
CA LYS A 67 -12.31 -2.36 15.67
C LYS A 67 -10.95 -2.06 15.04
N LEU A 68 -10.37 -3.05 14.36
CA LEU A 68 -9.26 -2.82 13.43
C LEU A 68 -9.82 -2.48 12.06
N ALA A 69 -9.39 -1.36 11.48
CA ALA A 69 -9.69 -0.97 10.11
C ALA A 69 -8.39 -0.83 9.33
N GLY A 70 -8.37 -1.26 8.07
CA GLY A 70 -7.17 -1.18 7.25
C GLY A 70 -7.47 -1.30 5.77
N ILE A 71 -6.49 -0.87 4.98
CA ILE A 71 -6.40 -1.09 3.54
C ILE A 71 -5.01 -1.67 3.21
N THR A 72 -4.93 -2.38 2.10
CA THR A 72 -3.71 -2.97 1.57
C THR A 72 -3.65 -2.69 0.07
N LEU A 73 -2.59 -2.04 -0.38
CA LEU A 73 -2.34 -1.70 -1.78
C LEU A 73 -1.12 -2.50 -2.27
N PRO A 74 -1.32 -3.68 -2.89
CA PRO A 74 -0.27 -4.40 -3.60
C PRO A 74 -0.12 -3.88 -5.04
N ILE A 75 1.11 -3.88 -5.56
CA ILE A 75 1.43 -3.38 -6.90
C ILE A 75 0.65 -4.05 -8.03
N ASP A 76 0.54 -5.38 -8.01
CA ASP A 76 -0.08 -6.14 -9.11
C ASP A 76 -1.59 -5.97 -9.18
N HIS A 77 -2.21 -5.58 -8.06
CA HIS A 77 -3.65 -5.41 -7.94
C HIS A 77 -4.07 -3.94 -8.05
N PHE A 78 -3.31 -2.98 -7.51
CA PHE A 78 -3.70 -1.56 -7.55
C PHE A 78 -2.94 -0.73 -8.57
N GLY A 79 -1.69 -1.06 -8.88
CA GLY A 79 -0.89 -0.33 -9.86
C GLY A 79 -1.54 -0.28 -11.25
N LYS A 80 -2.30 -1.32 -11.62
CA LYS A 80 -3.00 -1.42 -12.90
C LYS A 80 -4.26 -0.55 -13.03
N HIS A 81 -4.85 -0.10 -11.93
CA HIS A 81 -6.12 0.67 -11.91
C HIS A 81 -5.90 2.17 -11.78
N LEU A 82 -4.69 2.59 -12.09
CA LEU A 82 -4.11 3.81 -11.63
C LEU A 82 -3.36 4.39 -12.83
N ASP A 83 -3.73 5.59 -13.28
CA ASP A 83 -3.06 6.23 -14.42
C ASP A 83 -1.61 6.65 -14.08
N LEU A 84 -0.86 7.18 -15.04
CA LEU A 84 0.51 7.65 -14.78
C LEU A 84 0.56 8.81 -13.75
N GLN A 85 -0.55 9.50 -13.46
CA GLN A 85 -0.57 10.65 -12.56
C GLN A 85 -0.97 10.32 -11.12
N GLY A 86 -1.67 9.22 -10.85
CA GLY A 86 -2.22 9.00 -9.50
C GLY A 86 -3.67 8.59 -9.44
N ASN A 87 -4.41 8.81 -10.51
CA ASN A 87 -5.86 8.78 -10.45
C ASN A 87 -6.40 7.38 -10.67
N VAL A 88 -7.49 7.07 -9.98
CA VAL A 88 -8.23 5.82 -10.15
C VAL A 88 -8.89 5.83 -11.52
N THR A 89 -8.52 4.88 -12.36
CA THR A 89 -9.09 4.69 -13.71
C THR A 89 -10.24 3.69 -13.73
N ASN A 90 -10.38 2.86 -12.70
CA ASN A 90 -11.48 1.90 -12.55
C ASN A 90 -12.10 1.98 -11.15
N LEU A 91 -13.22 2.70 -11.04
CA LEU A 91 -13.94 2.94 -9.78
C LEU A 91 -14.63 1.68 -9.24
N GLU A 92 -15.09 0.78 -10.11
CA GLU A 92 -15.79 -0.45 -9.71
C GLU A 92 -14.83 -1.43 -9.04
N LEU A 93 -13.67 -1.69 -9.67
CA LEU A 93 -12.61 -2.48 -9.07
C LEU A 93 -12.00 -1.81 -7.83
N ALA A 94 -11.91 -0.48 -7.79
CA ALA A 94 -11.52 0.21 -6.56
C ALA A 94 -12.51 -0.10 -5.42
N SER A 95 -13.83 -0.02 -5.66
CA SER A 95 -14.85 -0.29 -4.64
C SER A 95 -14.85 -1.72 -4.10
N GLN A 96 -14.43 -2.71 -4.91
CA GLN A 96 -14.31 -4.09 -4.45
C GLN A 96 -13.09 -4.32 -3.54
N ASN A 97 -12.09 -3.44 -3.63
CA ASN A 97 -10.85 -3.57 -2.86
C ASN A 97 -10.81 -2.70 -1.58
N PHE A 98 -11.84 -1.89 -1.29
CA PHE A 98 -11.90 -0.94 -0.16
C PHE A 98 -13.08 -1.16 0.79
#